data_AF-A0A1W2CUQ0-F1
#
_entry.id   AF-A0A1W2CUQ0-F1
#
_cell.length_a   1.000
_cell.length_b   1.000
_cell.length_c   1.000
_cell.angle_alpha   90.00
_cell.angle_beta   90.00
_cell.angle_gamma   90.00
#
_symmetry.space_group_name_H-M   'P 1'
#
loop_
_entity.id
_entity.type
_entity.pdbx_description
1 polymer ?
#
loop_
_entity_poly.entity_id
_entity_poly.type
_entity_poly.pdbx_seq_one_letter_code
_entity_poly.pdbx_strand_id
1 'polypeptide(L)'
;MKQKSKPEMPELPKSSSDNLTSVAEVIAQLGQDCKVFREIVASIEVGLYSELTGYLFCEMVSAMKQNAQIHVLLYPEIAAEYLMEGKLLLFGILTRPYGVQLTPLQADKMVFVEMGMMELYTFYGDLLMEINSK
;
A
#
# COMPACT_ATOMS: atom_id res chain seq x y z
N MET A 1 -31.50 -51.18 -25.10
CA MET A 1 -30.85 -49.90 -25.46
C MET A 1 -30.93 -48.97 -24.26
N LYS A 2 -29.83 -48.75 -23.52
CA LYS A 2 -29.79 -47.79 -22.40
C LYS A 2 -28.99 -46.57 -22.84
N GLN A 3 -29.63 -45.40 -22.81
CA GLN A 3 -29.06 -44.10 -23.17
C GLN A 3 -27.88 -43.76 -22.25
N LYS A 4 -26.74 -43.37 -22.84
CA LYS A 4 -25.61 -42.77 -22.11
C LYS A 4 -25.96 -41.31 -21.83
N SER A 5 -26.12 -40.95 -20.56
CA SER A 5 -26.17 -39.56 -20.10
C SER A 5 -24.81 -38.90 -20.34
N LYS A 6 -24.82 -37.82 -21.13
CA LYS A 6 -23.66 -36.97 -21.40
C LYS A 6 -23.29 -36.22 -20.12
N PRO A 7 -22.02 -36.14 -19.69
CA PRO A 7 -21.65 -35.32 -18.54
C PRO A 7 -21.82 -33.85 -18.91
N GLU A 8 -22.61 -33.15 -18.11
CA GLU A 8 -22.76 -31.70 -18.16
C GLU A 8 -21.43 -31.08 -17.74
N MET A 9 -20.80 -30.31 -18.63
CA MET A 9 -19.63 -29.53 -18.26
C MET A 9 -20.06 -28.44 -17.27
N PRO A 10 -19.28 -28.18 -16.21
CA PRO A 10 -19.54 -27.02 -15.36
C PRO A 10 -19.46 -25.76 -16.23
N GLU A 11 -20.52 -24.95 -16.20
CA GLU A 11 -20.51 -23.64 -16.83
C GLU A 11 -19.35 -22.84 -16.24
N LEU A 12 -18.44 -22.37 -17.11
CA LEU A 12 -17.49 -21.34 -16.75
C LEU A 12 -18.27 -20.12 -16.24
N PRO A 13 -17.86 -19.50 -15.12
CA PRO A 13 -18.56 -18.35 -14.57
C PRO A 13 -18.67 -17.27 -15.65
N LYS A 14 -19.93 -16.87 -15.91
CA LYS A 14 -20.29 -15.82 -16.85
C LYS A 14 -19.79 -14.48 -16.31
N SER A 15 -19.27 -13.67 -17.25
CA SER A 15 -18.90 -12.24 -17.17
C SER A 15 -17.89 -11.82 -16.09
N SER A 16 -16.70 -11.50 -16.57
CA SER A 16 -15.63 -10.73 -15.93
C SER A 16 -15.99 -9.25 -15.64
N SER A 17 -17.24 -8.93 -15.32
CA SER A 17 -17.69 -7.55 -15.02
C SER A 17 -17.78 -7.23 -13.53
N ASP A 18 -17.71 -8.23 -12.64
CA ASP A 18 -18.07 -8.06 -11.23
C ASP A 18 -16.87 -7.76 -10.31
N ASN A 19 -15.65 -7.62 -10.86
CA ASN A 19 -14.42 -7.34 -10.11
C ASN A 19 -13.71 -6.04 -10.53
N LEU A 20 -14.45 -5.07 -11.07
CA LEU A 20 -13.93 -3.71 -11.24
C LEU A 20 -14.03 -2.99 -9.89
N THR A 21 -13.11 -3.29 -8.97
CA THR A 21 -12.79 -2.34 -7.90
C THR A 21 -12.46 -1.02 -8.59
N SER A 22 -13.27 0.00 -8.37
CA SER A 22 -13.07 1.27 -9.07
C SER A 22 -11.71 1.85 -8.68
N VAL A 23 -11.04 2.52 -9.62
CA VAL A 23 -9.76 3.23 -9.37
C VAL A 23 -9.84 4.08 -8.10
N ALA A 24 -10.99 4.72 -7.89
CA ALA A 24 -11.29 5.53 -6.70
C ALA A 24 -11.28 4.72 -5.40
N GLU A 25 -11.78 3.49 -5.38
CA GLU A 25 -11.77 2.62 -4.19
C GLU A 25 -10.35 2.18 -3.85
N VAL A 26 -9.55 1.83 -4.86
CA VAL A 26 -8.15 1.44 -4.67
C VAL A 26 -7.32 2.61 -4.12
N ILE A 27 -7.48 3.79 -4.71
CA ILE A 27 -6.81 5.01 -4.24
C ILE A 27 -7.32 5.40 -2.83
N ALA A 28 -8.61 5.24 -2.55
CA ALA A 28 -9.16 5.50 -1.23
C ALA A 28 -8.55 4.57 -0.17
N GLN A 29 -8.38 3.28 -0.49
CA GLN A 29 -7.73 2.33 0.40
C GLN A 29 -6.27 2.70 0.66
N LEU A 30 -5.52 3.06 -0.39
CA LEU A 30 -4.15 3.58 -0.26
C LEU A 30 -4.09 4.80 0.67
N GLY A 31 -5.07 5.69 0.58
CA GLY A 31 -5.23 6.82 1.50
C GLY A 31 -5.46 6.40 2.95
N GLN A 32 -6.26 5.36 3.20
CA GLN A 32 -6.45 4.81 4.55
C GLN A 32 -5.17 4.17 5.10
N ASP A 33 -4.44 3.41 4.29
CA ASP A 33 -3.18 2.79 4.70
C ASP A 33 -2.15 3.87 5.09
N CYS A 34 -2.03 4.93 4.27
CA CYS A 34 -1.17 6.07 4.60
C CYS A 34 -1.63 6.88 5.82
N LYS A 35 -2.93 6.86 6.17
CA LYS A 35 -3.42 7.49 7.40
C LYS A 35 -2.84 6.79 8.63
N VAL A 36 -2.70 5.47 8.60
CA VAL A 36 -2.11 4.73 9.73
C VAL A 36 -0.64 5.13 9.94
N PHE A 37 0.12 5.39 8.88
CA PHE A 37 1.47 5.96 9.04
C PHE A 37 1.47 7.31 9.74
N ARG A 38 0.51 8.20 9.45
CA ARG A 38 0.36 9.48 10.17
C ARG A 38 0.08 9.26 11.65
N GLU A 39 -0.77 8.28 11.97
CA GLU A 39 -1.08 7.92 13.36
C GLU A 39 0.13 7.34 14.09
N ILE A 40 0.94 6.53 13.41
CA ILE A 40 2.21 6.02 13.95
C ILE A 40 3.19 7.16 14.22
N VAL A 41 3.38 8.09 13.28
CA VAL A 41 4.22 9.29 13.47
C VAL A 41 3.71 10.12 14.66
N ALA A 42 2.40 10.37 14.73
CA ALA A 42 1.80 11.09 15.85
C ALA A 42 2.03 10.36 17.20
N SER A 43 1.95 9.02 17.21
CA SER A 43 2.22 8.22 18.41
C SER A 43 3.66 8.38 18.91
N ILE A 44 4.63 8.55 18.01
CA ILE A 44 6.01 8.85 18.36
C ILE A 44 6.10 10.24 18.97
N GLU A 45 5.51 11.25 18.32
CA GLU A 45 5.50 12.65 18.80
C GLU A 45 4.98 12.77 20.24
N VAL A 46 3.95 11.99 20.61
CA VAL A 46 3.36 12.00 21.97
C VAL A 46 3.96 10.96 22.93
N GLY A 47 4.95 10.17 22.48
CA GLY A 47 5.64 9.18 23.34
C GLY A 47 4.83 7.92 23.65
N LEU A 48 3.84 7.59 22.80
CA LEU A 48 2.99 6.39 22.90
C LEU A 48 3.44 5.25 21.96
N TYR A 49 4.50 5.47 21.18
CA TYR A 49 5.05 4.43 20.32
C TYR A 49 5.55 3.23 21.13
N SER A 50 5.11 2.03 20.73
CA SER A 50 5.47 0.77 21.38
C SER A 50 6.11 -0.21 20.40
N GLU A 51 6.67 -1.31 20.90
CA GLU A 51 7.15 -2.40 20.03
C GLU A 51 6.03 -2.96 19.15
N LEU A 52 4.81 -3.10 19.69
CA LEU A 52 3.64 -3.52 18.90
C LEU A 52 3.35 -2.54 17.76
N THR A 53 3.47 -1.23 18.00
CA THR A 53 3.35 -0.19 16.95
C THR A 53 4.41 -0.38 15.87
N GLY A 54 5.64 -0.74 16.27
CA GLY A 54 6.72 -1.03 15.32
C GLY A 54 6.49 -2.28 14.49
N TYR A 55 5.96 -3.35 15.09
CA TYR A 55 5.58 -4.55 14.33
C TYR A 55 4.48 -4.24 13.31
N LEU A 56 3.43 -3.55 13.74
CA LEU A 56 2.34 -3.11 12.85
C LEU A 56 2.87 -2.25 11.69
N PHE A 57 3.80 -1.34 11.97
CA PHE A 57 4.44 -0.53 10.94
C PHE A 57 5.12 -1.40 9.87
N CYS A 58 5.95 -2.38 10.29
CA CYS A 58 6.62 -3.28 9.37
C CYS A 58 5.64 -4.12 8.53
N GLU A 59 4.59 -4.64 9.15
CA GLU A 59 3.56 -5.43 8.45
C GLU A 59 2.85 -4.60 7.39
N MET A 60 2.48 -3.35 7.72
CA MET A 60 1.85 -2.46 6.73
C MET A 60 2.80 -2.11 5.59
N VAL A 61 4.07 -1.78 5.86
CA VAL A 61 5.04 -1.50 4.78
C VAL A 61 5.15 -2.71 3.85
N SER A 62 5.22 -3.92 4.40
CA SER A 62 5.26 -5.16 3.60
C SER A 62 3.98 -5.36 2.78
N ALA A 63 2.81 -5.21 3.39
CA ALA A 63 1.52 -5.34 2.73
C ALA A 63 1.36 -4.32 1.60
N MET A 64 1.75 -3.07 1.81
CA MET A 64 1.69 -2.01 0.81
C MET A 64 2.63 -2.26 -0.37
N LYS A 65 3.82 -2.86 -0.15
CA LYS A 65 4.71 -3.30 -1.24
C LYS A 65 4.04 -4.40 -2.07
N GLN A 66 3.48 -5.42 -1.41
CA GLN A 66 2.81 -6.53 -2.10
C GLN A 66 1.58 -6.06 -2.89
N ASN A 67 0.73 -5.24 -2.27
CA ASN A 67 -0.46 -4.68 -2.91
C ASN A 67 -0.08 -3.87 -4.14
N ALA A 68 0.98 -3.06 -4.08
CA ALA A 68 1.45 -2.31 -5.23
C ALA A 68 1.87 -3.24 -6.38
N GLN A 69 2.64 -4.31 -6.12
CA GLN A 69 3.00 -5.27 -7.17
C GLN A 69 1.78 -5.94 -7.79
N ILE A 70 0.82 -6.36 -6.96
CA ILE A 70 -0.44 -6.97 -7.41
C ILE A 70 -1.21 -5.98 -8.29
N HIS A 71 -1.31 -4.71 -7.87
CA HIS A 71 -2.01 -3.68 -8.65
C HIS A 71 -1.33 -3.41 -10.00
N VAL A 72 0.01 -3.34 -10.03
CA VAL A 72 0.75 -3.19 -11.29
C VAL A 72 0.47 -4.33 -12.26
N LEU A 73 0.36 -5.55 -11.76
CA LEU A 73 0.11 -6.74 -12.58
C LEU A 73 -1.33 -6.83 -13.07
N LEU A 74 -2.30 -6.48 -12.21
CA LEU A 74 -3.72 -6.66 -12.50
C LEU A 74 -4.34 -5.48 -13.25
N TYR A 75 -3.82 -4.26 -13.05
CA TYR A 75 -4.39 -3.02 -13.56
C TYR A 75 -3.31 -2.10 -14.16
N PRO A 76 -2.58 -2.54 -15.20
CA PRO A 76 -1.46 -1.80 -15.76
C PRO A 76 -1.82 -0.41 -16.29
N GLU A 77 -3.06 -0.22 -16.76
CA GLU A 77 -3.57 1.05 -17.30
C GLU A 77 -3.68 2.18 -16.25
N ILE A 78 -3.85 1.84 -14.97
CA ILE A 78 -3.97 2.80 -13.86
C ILE A 78 -2.81 2.70 -12.86
N ALA A 79 -1.92 1.74 -13.05
CA ALA A 79 -0.81 1.46 -12.14
C ALA A 79 0.06 2.70 -11.88
N ALA A 80 0.29 3.51 -12.92
CA ALA A 80 1.07 4.73 -12.78
C ALA A 80 0.40 5.77 -11.86
N GLU A 81 -0.92 5.94 -11.97
CA GLU A 81 -1.69 6.85 -11.12
C GLU A 81 -1.66 6.39 -9.66
N TYR A 82 -1.92 5.10 -9.42
CA TYR A 82 -1.86 4.50 -8.08
C TYR A 82 -0.48 4.71 -7.40
N LEU A 83 0.60 4.39 -8.12
CA LEU A 83 1.96 4.50 -7.57
C LEU A 83 2.37 5.96 -7.34
N MET A 84 1.98 6.87 -8.24
CA MET A 84 2.24 8.30 -8.07
C MET A 84 1.50 8.87 -6.87
N GLU A 85 0.22 8.52 -6.70
CA GLU A 85 -0.57 8.96 -5.56
C GLU A 85 0.03 8.44 -4.24
N GLY A 86 0.45 7.17 -4.20
CA GLY A 86 1.15 6.60 -3.04
C GLY A 86 2.43 7.35 -2.70
N LYS A 87 3.23 7.72 -3.72
CA LYS A 87 4.44 8.53 -3.52
C LYS A 87 4.11 9.91 -2.96
N LEU A 88 3.09 10.59 -3.49
CA LEU A 88 2.68 11.91 -3.01
C LEU A 88 2.20 11.87 -1.56
N LEU A 89 1.41 10.86 -1.20
CA LEU A 89 0.94 10.64 0.16
C LEU A 89 2.11 10.42 1.13
N LEU A 90 3.06 9.53 0.78
CA LEU A 90 4.25 9.26 1.58
C LEU A 90 5.15 10.51 1.71
N PHE A 91 5.38 11.22 0.60
CA PHE A 91 6.14 12.47 0.61
C PHE A 91 5.54 13.51 1.55
N GLY A 92 4.21 13.66 1.53
CA GLY A 92 3.51 14.57 2.44
C GLY A 92 3.59 14.17 3.91
N ILE A 93 3.86 12.90 4.22
CA ILE A 93 4.11 12.46 5.60
C ILE A 93 5.57 12.75 5.97
N LEU A 94 6.51 12.35 5.11
CA LEU A 94 7.95 12.47 5.32
C LEU A 94 8.47 13.91 5.41
N THR A 95 7.80 14.84 4.75
CA THR A 95 8.20 16.26 4.75
C THR A 95 7.48 17.11 5.78
N ARG A 96 6.56 16.52 6.55
CA ARG A 96 5.84 17.22 7.60
C ARG A 96 6.83 17.62 8.71
N PRO A 97 6.94 18.90 9.09
CA PRO A 97 7.75 19.29 10.24
C PRO A 97 7.12 18.73 11.52
N TYR A 98 7.95 18.27 12.45
CA TYR A 98 7.46 17.86 13.76
C TYR A 98 6.96 19.08 14.54
N GLY A 99 5.79 18.93 15.15
CA GLY A 99 5.19 20.00 15.96
C GLY A 99 5.82 20.16 17.35
N VAL A 100 6.79 19.29 17.69
CA VAL A 100 7.37 19.15 19.03
C VAL A 100 8.87 18.85 18.94
N GLN A 101 9.60 19.18 20.00
CA GLN A 101 10.98 18.71 20.13
C GLN A 101 10.97 17.26 20.61
N LEU A 102 11.54 16.36 19.80
CA LEU A 102 11.61 14.94 20.13
C LEU A 102 12.72 14.67 21.16
N THR A 103 12.44 13.78 22.11
CA THR A 103 13.48 13.17 22.94
C THR A 103 14.38 12.26 22.09
N PRO A 104 15.60 11.91 22.54
CA PRO A 104 16.48 11.01 21.79
C PRO A 104 15.82 9.68 21.42
N LEU A 105 15.08 9.06 22.36
CA LEU A 105 14.37 7.81 22.10
C LEU A 105 13.28 7.99 21.03
N GLN A 106 12.51 9.07 21.08
CA GLN A 106 11.50 9.36 20.07
C GLN A 106 12.13 9.63 18.69
N ALA A 107 13.26 10.34 18.65
CA ALA A 107 14.00 10.58 17.42
C ALA A 107 14.48 9.26 16.78
N ASP A 108 15.02 8.32 17.57
CA ASP A 108 15.42 7.01 17.06
C ASP A 108 14.24 6.23 16.45
N LYS A 109 13.07 6.27 17.09
CA LYS A 109 11.85 5.64 16.54
C LYS A 109 11.34 6.35 15.30
N MET A 110 11.46 7.68 15.25
CA MET A 110 11.09 8.46 14.08
C MET A 110 11.96 8.10 12.88
N VAL A 111 13.28 8.04 13.06
CA VAL A 111 14.23 7.63 12.01
C VAL A 111 13.87 6.25 11.47
N PHE A 112 13.57 5.28 12.35
CA PHE A 112 13.14 3.95 11.93
C PHE A 112 11.88 3.98 11.04
N VAL A 113 10.85 4.72 11.43
CA VAL A 113 9.59 4.84 10.67
C VAL A 113 9.81 5.60 9.35
N GLU A 114 10.60 6.66 9.36
CA GLU A 114 10.92 7.43 8.17
C GLU A 114 11.72 6.62 7.15
N MET A 115 12.69 5.84 7.61
CA MET A 115 13.45 4.94 6.74
C MET A 115 12.52 3.92 6.05
N GLY A 116 11.61 3.28 6.79
CA GLY A 116 10.67 2.34 6.19
C GLY A 116 9.71 2.99 5.18
N MET A 117 9.23 4.20 5.46
CA MET A 117 8.41 4.97 4.51
C MET A 117 9.21 5.42 3.28
N MET A 118 10.48 5.81 3.45
CA MET A 118 11.37 6.16 2.34
C MET A 118 11.67 4.95 1.45
N GLU A 119 11.85 3.76 2.04
CA GLU A 119 11.96 2.53 1.26
C GLU A 119 10.71 2.25 0.44
N LEU A 120 9.52 2.42 1.02
CA LEU A 120 8.26 2.25 0.29
C LEU A 120 8.10 3.30 -0.84
N TYR A 121 8.45 4.56 -0.56
CA TYR A 121 8.45 5.63 -1.54
C TYR A 121 9.39 5.33 -2.72
N THR A 122 10.57 4.81 -2.43
CA THR A 122 11.56 4.42 -3.43
C THR A 122 11.06 3.26 -4.25
N PHE A 123 10.54 2.22 -3.59
CA PHE A 123 9.94 1.05 -4.22
C PHE A 123 8.83 1.39 -5.22
N TYR A 124 7.94 2.33 -4.88
CA TYR A 124 6.93 2.82 -5.82
C TYR A 124 7.55 3.54 -7.03
N GLY A 125 8.68 4.23 -6.84
CA GLY A 125 9.44 4.82 -7.94
C GLY A 125 10.02 3.77 -8.87
N ASP A 126 10.58 2.70 -8.32
CA ASP A 126 11.15 1.60 -9.11
C ASP A 126 10.08 0.94 -9.97
N LEU A 127 8.91 0.63 -9.40
CA LEU A 127 7.77 0.09 -10.14
C LEU A 127 7.28 1.02 -11.26
N LEU A 128 7.23 2.35 -11.01
CA LEU A 128 6.89 3.33 -12.04
C LEU A 128 7.87 3.32 -13.21
N MET A 129 9.16 3.22 -12.92
CA MET A 129 10.21 3.15 -13.95
C MET A 129 10.10 1.86 -14.77
N GLU A 130 9.82 0.74 -14.11
CA GLU A 130 9.60 -0.54 -14.79
C GLU A 130 8.41 -0.50 -15.75
N ILE A 131 7.30 0.13 -15.35
CA ILE A 131 6.12 0.29 -16.23
C ILE A 131 6.43 1.18 -17.43
N ASN A 132 7.14 2.30 -17.23
CA ASN A 132 7.48 3.25 -18.30
C ASN A 132 8.54 2.71 -19.28
N SER A 133 9.25 1.64 -18.91
CA SER A 133 10.26 0.99 -19.77
C SER A 133 9.70 -0.08 -20.71
N LYS A 134 8.41 -0.43 -20.59
CA LYS A 134 7.71 -1.43 -21.40
C LYS A 134 6.96 -0.78 -22.57
#